data_AF-A0A7G8VN63-F1
#
_entry.id   AF-A0A7G8VN63-F1
#
_cell.length_a   1.000
_cell.length_b   1.000
_cell.length_c   1.000
_cell.angle_alpha   90.00
_cell.angle_beta   90.00
_cell.angle_gamma   90.00
#
_symmetry.space_group_name_H-M   'P 1'
#
loop_
_entity.id
_entity.type
_entity.pdbx_description
1 polymer ?
#
loop_
_entity_poly.entity_id
_entity_poly.type
_entity_poly.pdbx_seq_one_letter_code
_entity_poly.pdbx_strand_id
1 'polypeptide(L)'
;MRPGQIIVLATPVFFLLIAIEFVVGRVRARRGTGQDTYRLADAVNSIGLGMLSQISAVLTGLLRIGIYTAVYSAVVLFPQEAARDFWTTWYGWLLALVFYDFCYYWLHRMGHESAVLWAAHVVHHQSQHYNLSTALRQTSSGALFGWIFYLPMAVAGVPPLVFAVVALVDLLYQFWVHTEQVGKLGWFDRWFCSPSNHRVHHAVNDHYLDRNYGGILIIWDRMFGTFREEDERCVYGTRGELRSWDPLWANAEVYWGLAKDSWHAKSWTDKLRVWLKPPGWRPADVAARFPKPAFDITKVTRYEPPISPGVQWFAGLQFLLLLVGVALFLWVSDAMPLQQSAVWLAALTACLWAIGCALQGRLSVTEVLLVEAAAFATASAALDIAWLHHIFKPLALSIAIFFAARRAMKAGAVGRFDALLLAGLVGSLAGDVLLMGSASLFVPGLVCFLLAHLAYIALFRIGVGMFPRRGVLAVTLLIGVAMYVFLWQGGLPPALRIPVGIYVTVIACMAAQAIGRAAVLRDTDPSARWVAVGACFFMLSDALLATNRFVMPLPLASLWVLATYYVAQILIVRHARPAA
;
A
#
# COMPACT_ATOMS: atom_id res chain seq x y z
N MET A 1 -23.31 10.19 14.16
CA MET A 1 -22.50 9.13 13.53
C MET A 1 -21.11 9.67 13.24
N ARG A 2 -20.08 8.86 13.38
CA ARG A 2 -18.70 9.28 13.10
C ARG A 2 -18.33 9.05 11.62
N PRO A 3 -17.34 9.76 11.05
CA PRO A 3 -17.00 9.66 9.64
C PRO A 3 -16.76 8.23 9.13
N GLY A 4 -16.02 7.40 9.88
CA GLY A 4 -15.76 6.01 9.50
C GLY A 4 -17.03 5.17 9.40
N GLN A 5 -18.01 5.42 10.28
CA GLN A 5 -19.30 4.72 10.26
C GLN A 5 -20.14 5.09 9.03
N ILE A 6 -20.09 6.35 8.59
CA ILE A 6 -20.81 6.81 7.39
C ILE A 6 -20.32 6.04 6.17
N ILE A 7 -19.00 5.88 6.02
CA ILE A 7 -18.39 5.12 4.92
C ILE A 7 -18.85 3.65 4.95
N VAL A 8 -18.81 3.02 6.12
CA VAL A 8 -19.23 1.62 6.29
C VAL A 8 -20.71 1.43 5.92
N LEU A 9 -21.59 2.36 6.31
CA LEU A 9 -23.02 2.27 5.98
C LEU A 9 -23.34 2.57 4.51
N ALA A 10 -22.52 3.38 3.82
CA ALA A 10 -22.68 3.63 2.38
C ALA A 10 -22.16 2.46 1.53
N THR A 11 -21.21 1.68 2.04
CA THR A 11 -20.52 0.60 1.33
C THR A 11 -21.46 -0.44 0.68
N PRO A 12 -22.51 -0.95 1.37
CA PRO A 12 -23.46 -1.88 0.77
C PRO A 12 -24.18 -1.34 -0.48
N VAL A 13 -24.45 -0.04 -0.53
CA VAL A 13 -25.12 0.59 -1.69
C VAL A 13 -24.20 0.56 -2.91
N PHE A 14 -22.92 0.92 -2.75
CA PHE A 14 -21.94 0.84 -3.84
C PHE A 14 -21.77 -0.59 -4.34
N PHE A 15 -21.67 -1.57 -3.45
CA PHE A 15 -21.56 -2.98 -3.84
C PHE A 15 -22.81 -3.51 -4.54
N LEU A 16 -24.00 -3.09 -4.12
CA LEU A 16 -25.24 -3.43 -4.80
C LEU A 16 -25.25 -2.87 -6.24
N LEU A 17 -24.86 -1.60 -6.41
CA LEU A 17 -24.80 -0.98 -7.75
C LEU A 17 -23.74 -1.62 -8.64
N ILE A 18 -22.55 -1.94 -8.10
CA ILE A 18 -21.51 -2.71 -8.79
C ILE A 18 -22.04 -4.09 -9.21
N ALA A 19 -22.76 -4.80 -8.32
CA ALA A 19 -23.34 -6.11 -8.63
C ALA A 19 -24.41 -6.01 -9.73
N ILE A 20 -25.25 -4.97 -9.70
CA ILE A 20 -26.24 -4.70 -10.74
C ILE A 20 -25.53 -4.45 -12.08
N GLU A 21 -24.54 -3.56 -12.11
CA GLU A 21 -23.79 -3.25 -13.35
C GLU A 21 -23.10 -4.50 -13.90
N PHE A 22 -22.48 -5.31 -13.04
CA PHE A 22 -21.84 -6.56 -13.43
C PHE A 22 -22.83 -7.54 -14.08
N VAL A 23 -24.02 -7.71 -13.50
CA VAL A 23 -25.09 -8.56 -14.07
C VAL A 23 -25.57 -7.99 -15.40
N VAL A 24 -25.81 -6.68 -15.50
CA VAL A 24 -26.23 -6.00 -16.73
C VAL A 24 -25.19 -6.19 -17.84
N GLY A 25 -23.90 -5.95 -17.55
CA GLY A 25 -22.80 -6.13 -18.48
C GLY A 25 -22.69 -7.57 -18.98
N ARG A 26 -22.79 -8.56 -18.08
CA ARG A 26 -22.82 -10.00 -18.41
C ARG A 26 -23.99 -10.37 -19.33
N VAL A 27 -25.19 -9.88 -19.02
CA VAL A 27 -26.40 -10.16 -19.82
C VAL A 27 -26.30 -9.53 -21.21
N ARG A 28 -25.86 -8.27 -21.31
CA ARG A 28 -25.66 -7.58 -22.59
C ARG A 28 -24.59 -8.22 -23.45
N ALA A 29 -23.47 -8.64 -22.85
CA ALA A 29 -22.41 -9.37 -23.55
C ALA A 29 -22.92 -10.69 -24.14
N ARG A 30 -23.70 -11.47 -23.37
CA ARG A 30 -24.32 -12.72 -23.86
C ARG A 30 -25.32 -12.49 -25.00
N ARG A 31 -26.01 -11.34 -25.00
CA ARG A 31 -26.97 -10.96 -26.05
C ARG A 31 -26.32 -10.27 -27.25
N GLY A 32 -25.02 -9.98 -27.22
CA GLY A 32 -24.33 -9.21 -28.27
C GLY A 32 -24.69 -7.72 -28.33
N THR A 33 -25.30 -7.16 -27.28
CA THR A 33 -25.77 -5.76 -27.22
C THR A 33 -24.90 -4.83 -26.35
N GLY A 34 -23.76 -5.34 -25.89
CA GLY A 34 -22.82 -4.62 -25.02
C GLY A 34 -21.62 -5.48 -24.63
N GLN A 35 -20.86 -5.05 -23.63
CA GLN A 35 -19.63 -5.72 -23.18
C GLN A 35 -19.64 -5.93 -21.65
N ASP A 36 -18.97 -7.01 -21.23
CA ASP A 36 -18.61 -7.25 -19.83
C ASP A 36 -17.28 -6.54 -19.53
N THR A 37 -17.38 -5.47 -18.74
CA THR A 37 -16.27 -4.58 -18.40
C THR A 37 -15.57 -4.97 -17.10
N TYR A 38 -15.93 -6.09 -16.46
CA TYR A 38 -15.31 -6.51 -15.20
C TYR A 38 -14.21 -7.56 -15.42
N ARG A 39 -13.09 -7.36 -14.72
CA ARG A 39 -12.06 -8.38 -14.49
C ARG A 39 -11.75 -8.44 -13.00
N LEU A 40 -11.63 -9.65 -12.46
CA LEU A 40 -11.46 -9.84 -11.02
C LEU A 40 -10.25 -9.06 -10.48
N ALA A 41 -9.09 -9.19 -11.13
CA ALA A 41 -7.88 -8.54 -10.66
C ALA A 41 -7.98 -7.00 -10.68
N ASP A 42 -8.55 -6.44 -11.75
CA ASP A 42 -8.75 -5.00 -11.87
C ASP A 42 -9.78 -4.49 -10.83
N ALA A 43 -10.92 -5.18 -10.67
CA ALA A 43 -11.95 -4.81 -9.70
C ALA A 43 -11.45 -4.89 -8.24
N VAL A 44 -10.73 -5.97 -7.89
CA VAL A 44 -10.08 -6.11 -6.58
C VAL A 44 -9.07 -5.00 -6.36
N ASN A 45 -8.26 -4.66 -7.36
CA ASN A 45 -7.27 -3.59 -7.23
C ASN A 45 -7.93 -2.21 -7.11
N SER A 46 -8.98 -1.93 -7.89
CA SER A 46 -9.73 -0.67 -7.88
C SER A 46 -10.43 -0.45 -6.54
N ILE A 47 -11.20 -1.43 -6.05
CA ILE A 47 -11.83 -1.37 -4.73
C ILE A 47 -10.76 -1.31 -3.62
N GLY A 48 -9.69 -2.11 -3.77
CA GLY A 48 -8.58 -2.17 -2.83
C GLY A 48 -7.84 -0.85 -2.65
N LEU A 49 -7.63 -0.09 -3.73
CA LEU A 49 -7.05 1.24 -3.67
C LEU A 49 -7.99 2.23 -2.97
N GLY A 50 -9.29 2.12 -3.19
CA GLY A 50 -10.30 2.83 -2.40
C GLY A 50 -10.20 2.53 -0.91
N MET A 51 -10.12 1.24 -0.54
CA MET A 51 -9.92 0.82 0.85
C MET A 51 -8.64 1.42 1.43
N LEU A 52 -7.53 1.33 0.69
CA LEU A 52 -6.22 1.88 1.09
C LEU A 52 -6.29 3.41 1.29
N SER A 53 -7.04 4.11 0.43
CA SER A 53 -7.29 5.54 0.56
C SER A 53 -8.07 5.85 1.84
N GLN A 54 -9.15 5.11 2.14
CA GLN A 54 -9.95 5.34 3.36
C GLN A 54 -9.19 5.04 4.65
N ILE A 55 -8.41 3.96 4.70
CA ILE A 55 -7.59 3.66 5.89
C ILE A 55 -6.45 4.66 6.05
N SER A 56 -5.90 5.21 4.96
CA SER A 56 -4.91 6.29 5.01
C SER A 56 -5.55 7.61 5.48
N ALA A 57 -6.80 7.87 5.08
CA ALA A 57 -7.55 9.06 5.46
C ALA A 57 -7.77 9.18 6.98
N VAL A 58 -7.79 8.06 7.72
CA VAL A 58 -7.80 8.06 9.19
C VAL A 58 -6.58 8.79 9.75
N LEU A 59 -5.41 8.64 9.12
CA LEU A 59 -4.18 9.31 9.57
C LEU A 59 -4.08 10.75 9.03
N THR A 60 -4.60 11.02 7.83
CA THR A 60 -4.44 12.30 7.15
C THR A 60 -5.66 13.23 7.26
N GLY A 61 -6.74 12.82 7.94
CA GLY A 61 -7.99 13.58 8.00
C GLY A 61 -7.84 14.99 8.58
N LEU A 62 -6.88 15.16 9.50
CA LEU A 62 -6.52 16.47 10.06
C LEU A 62 -6.00 17.46 9.01
N LEU A 63 -5.37 16.99 7.94
CA LEU A 63 -4.83 17.87 6.90
C LEU A 63 -5.94 18.59 6.14
N ARG A 64 -7.04 17.90 5.82
CA ARG A 64 -8.12 18.52 5.05
C ARG A 64 -9.10 19.27 5.96
N ILE A 65 -9.76 18.55 6.88
CA ILE A 65 -10.83 19.14 7.69
C ILE A 65 -10.26 20.02 8.81
N GLY A 66 -9.12 19.61 9.40
CA GLY A 66 -8.47 20.38 10.46
C GLY A 66 -7.93 21.72 9.97
N ILE A 67 -7.18 21.74 8.85
CA ILE A 67 -6.69 23.00 8.25
C ILE A 67 -7.86 23.88 7.81
N TYR A 68 -8.87 23.30 7.15
CA TYR A 68 -10.07 24.05 6.76
C TYR A 68 -10.73 24.73 7.96
N THR A 69 -10.94 23.98 9.05
CA THR A 69 -11.56 24.50 10.28
C THR A 69 -10.71 25.57 10.95
N ALA A 70 -9.38 25.42 10.94
CA ALA A 70 -8.46 26.42 11.47
C ALA A 70 -8.52 27.73 10.68
N VAL A 71 -8.53 27.65 9.35
CA VAL A 71 -8.65 28.83 8.47
C VAL A 71 -10.02 29.49 8.63
N TYR A 72 -11.09 28.69 8.66
CA TYR A 72 -12.45 29.18 8.95
C TYR A 72 -12.53 29.88 10.33
N SER A 73 -11.79 29.41 11.33
CA SER A 73 -11.83 30.04 12.66
C SER A 73 -11.03 31.35 12.72
N ALA A 74 -10.03 31.52 11.84
CA ALA A 74 -9.05 32.60 11.94
C ALA A 74 -9.21 33.72 10.88
N VAL A 75 -9.71 33.42 9.68
CA VAL A 75 -9.58 34.30 8.49
C VAL A 75 -10.92 34.54 7.78
N VAL A 76 -12.06 34.25 8.40
CA VAL A 76 -13.36 34.49 7.76
C VAL A 76 -13.59 35.99 7.56
N LEU A 77 -14.00 36.36 6.34
CA LEU A 77 -14.19 37.75 5.92
C LEU A 77 -15.37 38.45 6.61
N PHE A 78 -16.32 37.67 7.14
CA PHE A 78 -17.54 38.14 7.79
C PHE A 78 -17.60 37.65 9.25
N PRO A 79 -18.40 38.28 10.12
CA PRO A 79 -18.69 37.70 11.44
C PRO A 79 -19.19 36.26 11.28
N GLN A 80 -18.60 35.31 12.03
CA GLN A 80 -18.88 33.88 11.84
C GLN A 80 -20.36 33.52 11.97
N GLU A 81 -21.09 34.21 12.85
CA GLU A 81 -22.54 34.03 13.00
C GLU A 81 -23.29 34.45 11.73
N ALA A 82 -23.04 35.65 11.21
CA ALA A 82 -23.66 36.13 9.99
C ALA A 82 -23.34 35.25 8.76
N ALA A 83 -22.08 34.78 8.65
CA ALA A 83 -21.69 33.84 7.60
C ALA A 83 -22.45 32.51 7.74
N ARG A 84 -22.51 31.96 8.96
CA ARG A 84 -23.23 30.72 9.25
C ARG A 84 -24.72 30.85 8.92
N ASP A 85 -25.36 31.95 9.31
CA ASP A 85 -26.77 32.20 9.04
C ASP A 85 -27.05 32.24 7.54
N PHE A 86 -26.20 32.91 6.76
CA PHE A 86 -26.30 32.93 5.30
C PHE A 86 -26.13 31.52 4.68
N TRP A 87 -25.04 30.83 5.00
CA TRP A 87 -24.69 29.55 4.37
C TRP A 87 -25.61 28.39 4.75
N THR A 88 -26.36 28.51 5.85
CA THR A 88 -27.32 27.49 6.28
C THR A 88 -28.73 27.69 5.72
N THR A 89 -28.98 28.78 4.98
CA THR A 89 -30.20 28.92 4.18
C THR A 89 -30.22 27.95 2.99
N TRP A 90 -31.40 27.66 2.42
CA TRP A 90 -31.51 26.74 1.29
C TRP A 90 -30.71 27.19 0.05
N TYR A 91 -30.66 28.49 -0.22
CA TYR A 91 -29.86 29.05 -1.32
C TYR A 91 -28.37 29.11 -0.96
N GLY A 92 -28.03 29.31 0.31
CA GLY A 92 -26.67 29.17 0.83
C GLY A 92 -26.10 27.77 0.59
N TRP A 93 -26.88 26.71 0.88
CA TRP A 93 -26.53 25.32 0.58
C TRP A 93 -26.29 25.08 -0.92
N LEU A 94 -27.17 25.60 -1.78
CA LEU A 94 -27.02 25.49 -3.23
C LEU A 94 -25.76 26.21 -3.73
N LEU A 95 -25.52 27.45 -3.26
CA LEU A 95 -24.31 28.21 -3.58
C LEU A 95 -23.06 27.51 -3.08
N ALA A 96 -23.10 26.89 -1.89
CA ALA A 96 -21.96 26.13 -1.34
C ALA A 96 -21.65 24.90 -2.20
N LEU A 97 -22.66 24.21 -2.72
CA LEU A 97 -22.48 23.07 -3.63
C LEU A 97 -21.85 23.52 -4.96
N VAL A 98 -22.35 24.59 -5.56
CA VAL A 98 -21.79 25.16 -6.81
C VAL A 98 -20.35 25.66 -6.58
N PHE A 99 -20.08 26.29 -5.43
CA PHE A 99 -18.74 26.76 -5.08
C PHE A 99 -17.78 25.60 -4.82
N TYR A 100 -18.24 24.52 -4.18
CA TYR A 100 -17.45 23.31 -4.01
C TYR A 100 -17.10 22.68 -5.37
N ASP A 101 -18.08 22.52 -6.26
CA ASP A 101 -17.88 21.95 -7.60
C ASP A 101 -16.92 22.81 -8.45
N PHE A 102 -16.97 24.15 -8.31
CA PHE A 102 -15.99 25.05 -8.91
C PHE A 102 -14.57 24.84 -8.35
N CYS A 103 -14.42 24.70 -7.02
CA CYS A 103 -13.13 24.39 -6.40
C CYS A 103 -12.62 23.01 -6.83
N TYR A 104 -13.52 22.05 -6.95
CA TYR A 104 -13.22 20.70 -7.45
C TYR A 104 -12.70 20.75 -8.89
N TYR A 105 -13.33 21.51 -9.80
CA TYR A 105 -12.85 21.68 -11.18
C TYR A 105 -11.37 22.11 -11.22
N TRP A 106 -10.97 23.09 -10.41
CA TRP A 106 -9.58 23.56 -10.36
C TRP A 106 -8.63 22.54 -9.73
N LEU A 107 -9.04 21.86 -8.66
CA LEU A 107 -8.28 20.76 -8.08
C LEU A 107 -8.04 19.66 -9.13
N HIS A 108 -9.11 19.28 -9.83
CA HIS A 108 -9.09 18.19 -10.79
C HIS A 108 -8.24 18.55 -12.01
N ARG A 109 -8.43 19.73 -12.58
CA ARG A 109 -7.60 20.28 -13.66
C ARG A 109 -6.13 20.34 -13.29
N MET A 110 -5.80 20.86 -12.10
CA MET A 110 -4.41 20.91 -11.63
C MET A 110 -3.84 19.51 -11.38
N GLY A 111 -4.69 18.53 -11.05
CA GLY A 111 -4.37 17.10 -11.04
C GLY A 111 -3.89 16.56 -12.38
N HIS A 112 -4.21 17.22 -13.50
CA HIS A 112 -3.75 16.84 -14.84
C HIS A 112 -2.68 17.79 -15.40
N GLU A 113 -2.63 19.05 -14.94
CA GLU A 113 -1.66 20.04 -15.45
C GLU A 113 -0.38 20.18 -14.61
N SER A 114 -0.28 19.51 -13.44
CA SER A 114 0.91 19.51 -12.59
C SER A 114 1.36 18.10 -12.25
N ALA A 115 2.63 17.77 -12.48
CA ALA A 115 3.15 16.41 -12.29
C ALA A 115 2.99 15.87 -10.86
N VAL A 116 3.17 16.69 -9.82
CA VAL A 116 3.00 16.27 -8.43
C VAL A 116 1.53 16.03 -8.06
N LEU A 117 0.62 16.86 -8.58
CA LEU A 117 -0.82 16.68 -8.36
C LEU A 117 -1.36 15.52 -9.21
N TRP A 118 -0.77 15.27 -10.39
CA TRP A 118 -0.99 14.05 -11.15
C TRP A 118 -0.52 12.83 -10.40
N ALA A 119 0.66 12.84 -9.78
CA ALA A 119 1.08 11.74 -8.91
C ALA A 119 0.08 11.49 -7.77
N ALA A 120 -0.58 12.56 -7.29
CA ALA A 120 -1.64 12.47 -6.30
C ALA A 120 -3.02 12.09 -6.87
N HIS A 121 -3.21 11.94 -8.18
CA HIS A 121 -4.51 11.72 -8.82
C HIS A 121 -4.53 10.49 -9.76
N VAL A 122 -3.43 10.21 -10.45
CA VAL A 122 -3.20 9.17 -11.47
C VAL A 122 -3.74 7.79 -11.09
N VAL A 123 -3.72 7.45 -9.80
CA VAL A 123 -4.27 6.19 -9.29
C VAL A 123 -5.69 6.00 -9.83
N HIS A 124 -6.51 7.04 -9.86
CA HIS A 124 -7.86 7.01 -10.41
C HIS A 124 -7.94 6.60 -11.89
N HIS A 125 -6.97 7.01 -12.69
CA HIS A 125 -6.90 6.76 -14.13
C HIS A 125 -6.21 5.44 -14.53
N GLN A 126 -5.54 4.76 -13.61
CA GLN A 126 -4.72 3.58 -13.92
C GLN A 126 -5.51 2.33 -14.36
N SER A 127 -6.82 2.24 -14.06
CA SER A 127 -7.61 1.08 -14.48
C SER A 127 -7.80 1.05 -15.99
N GLN A 128 -7.65 -0.14 -16.58
CA GLN A 128 -7.81 -0.35 -18.03
C GLN A 128 -9.22 -0.89 -18.38
N HIS A 129 -10.09 -0.99 -17.38
CA HIS A 129 -11.48 -1.46 -17.47
C HIS A 129 -12.38 -0.43 -16.79
N TYR A 130 -13.28 0.20 -17.54
CA TYR A 130 -14.07 1.30 -17.02
C TYR A 130 -15.45 0.82 -16.55
N ASN A 131 -15.68 0.87 -15.24
CA ASN A 131 -16.90 0.40 -14.58
C ASN A 131 -17.04 1.02 -13.17
N LEU A 132 -18.11 0.71 -12.44
CA LEU A 132 -18.38 1.35 -11.14
C LEU A 132 -17.31 1.04 -10.08
N SER A 133 -16.53 -0.03 -10.22
CA SER A 133 -15.38 -0.25 -9.33
C SER A 133 -14.26 0.77 -9.55
N THR A 134 -14.12 1.33 -10.76
CA THR A 134 -13.18 2.41 -11.09
C THR A 134 -13.47 3.67 -10.28
N ALA A 135 -14.73 3.96 -9.97
CA ALA A 135 -15.09 5.08 -9.08
C ALA A 135 -14.44 4.95 -7.70
N LEU A 136 -14.29 3.72 -7.22
CA LEU A 136 -13.69 3.42 -5.91
C LEU A 136 -12.16 3.40 -5.98
N ARG A 137 -11.54 3.48 -7.16
CA ARG A 137 -10.08 3.53 -7.32
C ARG A 137 -9.56 4.91 -6.92
N GLN A 138 -9.26 5.08 -5.63
CA GLN A 138 -8.84 6.35 -5.06
C GLN A 138 -7.35 6.34 -4.65
N THR A 139 -6.71 7.49 -4.78
CA THR A 139 -5.33 7.75 -4.33
C THR A 139 -5.23 7.86 -2.80
N SER A 140 -4.11 7.47 -2.22
CA SER A 140 -3.81 7.68 -0.80
C SER A 140 -3.08 8.98 -0.51
N SER A 141 -2.63 9.71 -1.53
CA SER A 141 -1.82 10.94 -1.37
C SER A 141 -2.58 12.25 -1.64
N GLY A 142 -3.86 12.18 -2.03
CA GLY A 142 -4.66 13.36 -2.36
C GLY A 142 -4.82 14.36 -1.21
N ALA A 143 -4.83 13.88 0.04
CA ALA A 143 -4.93 14.73 1.24
C ALA A 143 -3.72 15.64 1.48
N LEU A 144 -2.57 15.36 0.84
CA LEU A 144 -1.36 16.17 1.02
C LEU A 144 -1.46 17.55 0.38
N PHE A 145 -2.19 17.65 -0.75
CA PHE A 145 -2.21 18.86 -1.58
C PHE A 145 -3.61 19.41 -1.83
N GLY A 146 -4.64 18.56 -1.82
CA GLY A 146 -5.98 18.96 -2.27
C GLY A 146 -6.69 20.00 -1.39
N TRP A 147 -6.32 20.12 -0.12
CA TRP A 147 -6.93 21.04 0.83
C TRP A 147 -6.78 22.52 0.43
N ILE A 148 -5.72 22.87 -0.29
CA ILE A 148 -5.40 24.25 -0.73
C ILE A 148 -6.55 24.83 -1.57
N PHE A 149 -7.13 24.00 -2.45
CA PHE A 149 -8.17 24.41 -3.39
C PHE A 149 -9.50 24.73 -2.72
N TYR A 150 -9.73 24.24 -1.49
CA TYR A 150 -10.95 24.48 -0.75
C TYR A 150 -10.84 25.60 0.28
N LEU A 151 -9.63 26.14 0.53
CA LEU A 151 -9.45 27.28 1.43
C LEU A 151 -10.26 28.53 1.04
N PRO A 152 -10.48 28.85 -0.25
CA PRO A 152 -11.35 29.97 -0.62
C PRO A 152 -12.76 29.86 -0.02
N MET A 153 -13.30 28.64 0.13
CA MET A 153 -14.59 28.44 0.78
C MET A 153 -14.54 28.74 2.29
N ALA A 154 -13.45 28.34 2.96
CA ALA A 154 -13.26 28.65 4.38
C ALA A 154 -13.17 30.17 4.61
N VAL A 155 -12.42 30.88 3.75
CA VAL A 155 -12.29 32.35 3.80
C VAL A 155 -13.64 33.04 3.54
N ALA A 156 -14.44 32.50 2.61
CA ALA A 156 -15.80 32.97 2.34
C ALA A 156 -16.82 32.65 3.47
N GLY A 157 -16.38 31.96 4.53
CA GLY A 157 -17.20 31.67 5.70
C GLY A 157 -18.14 30.48 5.56
N VAL A 158 -17.91 29.57 4.62
CA VAL A 158 -18.70 28.33 4.52
C VAL A 158 -18.43 27.48 5.77
N PRO A 159 -19.46 27.16 6.59
CA PRO A 159 -19.24 26.40 7.81
C PRO A 159 -18.68 25.00 7.53
N PRO A 160 -17.78 24.45 8.37
CA PRO A 160 -17.17 23.13 8.15
C PRO A 160 -18.18 21.99 7.95
N LEU A 161 -19.34 22.04 8.62
CA LEU A 161 -20.42 21.08 8.42
C LEU A 161 -21.03 21.19 7.01
N VAL A 162 -21.29 22.41 6.53
CA VAL A 162 -21.79 22.66 5.17
C VAL A 162 -20.78 22.14 4.15
N PHE A 163 -19.51 22.49 4.32
CA PHE A 163 -18.39 22.01 3.49
C PHE A 163 -18.32 20.47 3.44
N ALA A 164 -18.38 19.80 4.58
CA ALA A 164 -18.31 18.34 4.64
C ALA A 164 -19.50 17.67 3.94
N VAL A 165 -20.70 18.22 4.08
CA VAL A 165 -21.91 17.68 3.45
C VAL A 165 -21.90 17.90 1.94
N VAL A 166 -21.59 19.12 1.44
CA VAL A 166 -21.53 19.34 -0.02
C VAL A 166 -20.40 18.55 -0.66
N ALA A 167 -19.28 18.34 0.04
CA ALA A 167 -18.22 17.46 -0.41
C ALA A 167 -18.67 16.01 -0.56
N LEU A 168 -19.52 15.52 0.36
CA LEU A 168 -20.09 14.19 0.29
C LEU A 168 -21.09 14.07 -0.88
N VAL A 169 -21.93 15.08 -1.10
CA VAL A 169 -22.86 15.12 -2.23
C VAL A 169 -22.11 15.06 -3.56
N ASP A 170 -21.07 15.86 -3.71
CA ASP A 170 -20.20 15.84 -4.89
C ASP A 170 -19.54 14.47 -5.10
N LEU A 171 -18.93 13.90 -4.06
CA LEU A 171 -18.33 12.57 -4.11
C LEU A 171 -19.34 11.48 -4.53
N LEU A 172 -20.57 11.52 -3.99
CA LEU A 172 -21.62 10.56 -4.32
C LEU A 172 -22.11 10.73 -5.76
N TYR A 173 -22.22 11.96 -6.26
CA TYR A 173 -22.55 12.22 -7.65
C TYR A 173 -21.49 11.62 -8.58
N GLN A 174 -20.22 11.78 -8.26
CA GLN A 174 -19.13 11.27 -9.10
C GLN A 174 -19.04 9.74 -9.16
N PHE A 175 -19.77 9.00 -8.32
CA PHE A 175 -19.77 7.52 -8.39
C PHE A 175 -20.41 6.99 -9.69
N TRP A 176 -21.62 7.43 -10.03
CA TRP A 176 -22.43 6.79 -11.08
C TRP A 176 -21.93 7.10 -12.51
N VAL A 177 -21.11 8.13 -12.69
CA VAL A 177 -20.52 8.49 -14.01
C VAL A 177 -19.45 7.49 -14.48
N HIS A 178 -19.03 6.55 -13.63
CA HIS A 178 -18.05 5.52 -13.95
C HIS A 178 -18.69 4.28 -14.58
N THR A 179 -19.22 4.39 -15.79
CA THR A 179 -19.80 3.24 -16.47
C THR A 179 -19.68 3.34 -17.99
N GLU A 180 -19.48 2.19 -18.65
CA GLU A 180 -19.65 2.04 -20.10
C GLU A 180 -21.07 1.59 -20.47
N GLN A 181 -21.92 1.28 -19.49
CA GLN A 181 -23.25 0.73 -19.77
C GLN A 181 -24.26 1.80 -20.21
N VAL A 182 -24.02 3.06 -19.86
CA VAL A 182 -24.87 4.23 -20.19
C VAL A 182 -24.20 5.05 -21.30
N GLY A 183 -24.88 5.23 -22.43
CA GLY A 183 -24.39 6.04 -23.56
C GLY A 183 -24.47 7.54 -23.31
N LYS A 184 -24.60 8.32 -24.39
CA LYS A 184 -24.88 9.77 -24.31
C LYS A 184 -26.29 10.02 -23.80
N LEU A 185 -26.45 11.06 -22.97
CA LEU A 185 -27.74 11.49 -22.40
C LEU A 185 -28.24 12.80 -23.03
N GLY A 186 -27.54 13.34 -24.04
CA GLY A 186 -28.02 14.43 -24.88
C GLY A 186 -27.97 15.76 -24.16
N TRP A 187 -29.13 16.26 -23.68
CA TRP A 187 -29.19 17.56 -23.00
C TRP A 187 -28.42 17.55 -21.67
N PHE A 188 -28.39 16.40 -20.98
CA PHE A 188 -27.73 16.25 -19.69
C PHE A 188 -26.21 16.44 -19.81
N ASP A 189 -25.58 15.82 -20.83
CA ASP A 189 -24.15 15.92 -21.16
C ASP A 189 -23.68 17.36 -21.44
N ARG A 190 -24.62 18.30 -21.60
CA ARG A 190 -24.33 19.72 -21.85
C ARG A 190 -24.14 20.52 -20.57
N TRP A 191 -24.79 20.12 -19.48
CA TRP A 191 -24.85 20.88 -18.23
C TRP A 191 -24.21 20.14 -17.06
N PHE A 192 -24.41 18.83 -17.01
CA PHE A 192 -23.95 17.97 -15.93
C PHE A 192 -22.90 17.00 -16.46
N CYS A 193 -21.92 16.65 -15.63
CA CYS A 193 -20.97 15.60 -15.92
C CYS A 193 -21.73 14.28 -16.00
N SER A 194 -21.74 13.66 -17.18
CA SER A 194 -22.39 12.39 -17.44
C SER A 194 -21.35 11.26 -17.61
N PRO A 195 -21.78 9.99 -17.68
CA PRO A 195 -20.89 8.89 -18.02
C PRO A 195 -20.12 9.10 -19.32
N SER A 196 -20.74 9.77 -20.32
CA SER A 196 -20.06 10.09 -21.58
C SER A 196 -18.96 11.13 -21.39
N ASN A 197 -19.22 12.19 -20.62
CA ASN A 197 -18.21 13.20 -20.33
C ASN A 197 -17.03 12.60 -19.54
N HIS A 198 -17.32 11.76 -18.56
CA HIS A 198 -16.31 11.17 -17.68
C HIS A 198 -15.51 10.05 -18.37
N ARG A 199 -16.10 9.30 -19.32
CA ARG A 199 -15.34 8.37 -20.17
C ARG A 199 -14.26 9.08 -20.98
N VAL A 200 -14.60 10.21 -21.59
CA VAL A 200 -13.63 11.07 -22.32
C VAL A 200 -12.51 11.50 -21.38
N HIS A 201 -12.86 11.94 -20.17
CA HIS A 201 -11.87 12.32 -19.16
C HIS A 201 -10.89 11.19 -18.80
N HIS A 202 -11.38 9.96 -18.70
CA HIS A 202 -10.55 8.79 -18.39
C HIS A 202 -9.77 8.21 -19.58
N ALA A 203 -9.99 8.72 -20.79
CA ALA A 203 -9.43 8.14 -21.99
C ALA A 203 -7.99 8.62 -22.27
N VAL A 204 -7.18 7.76 -22.87
CA VAL A 204 -5.81 8.07 -23.29
C VAL A 204 -5.70 8.47 -24.77
N ASN A 205 -6.82 8.54 -25.50
CA ASN A 205 -6.87 9.02 -26.89
C ASN A 205 -6.32 10.46 -26.99
N ASP A 206 -5.58 10.79 -28.05
CA ASP A 206 -4.87 12.07 -28.17
C ASP A 206 -5.78 13.29 -28.03
N HIS A 207 -6.99 13.28 -28.61
CA HIS A 207 -7.92 14.41 -28.55
C HIS A 207 -8.75 14.46 -27.26
N TYR A 208 -8.68 13.44 -26.43
CA TYR A 208 -9.37 13.36 -25.13
C TYR A 208 -8.49 13.73 -23.95
N LEU A 209 -7.17 13.78 -24.13
CA LEU A 209 -6.26 14.19 -23.07
C LEU A 209 -6.59 15.58 -22.53
N ASP A 210 -6.53 15.70 -21.20
CA ASP A 210 -6.67 16.97 -20.51
C ASP A 210 -8.03 17.66 -20.82
N ARG A 211 -9.11 16.86 -20.77
CA ARG A 211 -10.49 17.31 -21.03
C ARG A 211 -11.46 16.87 -19.93
N ASN A 212 -12.57 17.59 -19.84
CA ASN A 212 -13.75 17.26 -19.02
C ASN A 212 -13.44 17.04 -17.53
N TYR A 213 -12.98 18.09 -16.84
CA TYR A 213 -12.61 18.05 -15.41
C TYR A 213 -13.79 18.24 -14.43
N GLY A 214 -14.97 18.61 -14.90
CA GLY A 214 -16.15 18.87 -14.05
C GLY A 214 -16.56 17.67 -13.20
N GLY A 215 -16.89 17.91 -11.92
CA GLY A 215 -17.37 16.88 -10.98
C GLY A 215 -18.86 16.61 -11.15
N ILE A 216 -19.69 17.58 -10.77
CA ILE A 216 -21.13 17.60 -11.02
C ILE A 216 -21.45 18.35 -12.30
N LEU A 217 -20.92 19.56 -12.47
CA LEU A 217 -21.25 20.41 -13.62
C LEU A 217 -20.15 20.37 -14.67
N ILE A 218 -20.53 20.16 -15.93
CA ILE A 218 -19.61 20.24 -17.07
C ILE A 218 -19.45 21.68 -17.59
N ILE A 219 -20.18 22.63 -17.00
CA ILE A 219 -20.19 24.03 -17.43
C ILE A 219 -18.80 24.68 -17.31
N TRP A 220 -18.03 24.30 -16.29
CA TRP A 220 -16.68 24.81 -16.09
C TRP A 220 -15.77 24.48 -17.25
N ASP A 221 -15.85 23.25 -17.78
CA ASP A 221 -15.11 22.85 -18.96
C ASP A 221 -15.46 23.67 -20.20
N ARG A 222 -16.72 24.09 -20.33
CA ARG A 222 -17.15 24.96 -21.42
C ARG A 222 -16.63 26.38 -21.25
N MET A 223 -16.69 26.91 -20.03
CA MET A 223 -16.22 28.26 -19.69
C MET A 223 -14.71 28.40 -19.86
N PHE A 224 -13.95 27.36 -19.47
CA PHE A 224 -12.48 27.38 -19.47
C PHE A 224 -11.85 26.62 -20.65
N GLY A 225 -12.65 26.20 -21.62
CA GLY A 225 -12.17 25.64 -22.90
C GLY A 225 -11.59 24.23 -22.83
N THR A 226 -11.99 23.41 -21.85
CA THR A 226 -11.53 22.03 -21.64
C THR A 226 -12.60 20.98 -21.98
N PHE A 227 -13.76 21.39 -22.51
CA PHE A 227 -14.84 20.47 -22.91
C PHE A 227 -14.49 19.70 -24.19
N ARG A 228 -14.74 18.39 -24.19
CA ARG A 228 -14.70 17.53 -25.38
C ARG A 228 -15.84 16.51 -25.35
N GLU A 229 -16.53 16.37 -26.48
CA GLU A 229 -17.57 15.36 -26.66
C GLU A 229 -16.96 13.99 -26.98
N GLU A 230 -17.63 12.92 -26.53
CA GLU A 230 -17.28 11.54 -26.87
C GLU A 230 -17.66 11.24 -28.33
N ASP A 231 -16.73 11.34 -29.27
CA ASP A 231 -16.94 11.09 -30.70
C ASP A 231 -16.27 9.80 -31.21
N GLU A 232 -15.28 9.30 -30.48
CA GLU A 232 -14.58 8.04 -30.71
C GLU A 232 -14.61 7.11 -29.49
N ARG A 233 -14.37 5.82 -29.72
CA ARG A 233 -14.28 4.82 -28.65
C ARG A 233 -13.10 5.14 -27.72
N CYS A 234 -13.39 5.25 -26.42
CA CYS A 234 -12.39 5.50 -25.39
C CYS A 234 -11.47 4.28 -25.18
N VAL A 235 -10.18 4.55 -25.03
CA VAL A 235 -9.16 3.60 -24.55
C VAL A 235 -8.73 4.05 -23.16
N TYR A 236 -8.72 3.15 -22.17
CA TYR A 236 -8.47 3.49 -20.76
C TYR A 236 -7.09 3.06 -20.25
N GLY A 237 -6.72 3.60 -19.08
CA GLY A 237 -5.44 3.39 -18.42
C GLY A 237 -4.62 4.68 -18.40
N THR A 238 -3.30 4.54 -18.38
CA THR A 238 -2.36 5.67 -18.39
C THR A 238 -1.34 5.51 -19.50
N ARG A 239 -0.87 6.62 -20.10
CA ARG A 239 0.16 6.58 -21.16
C ARG A 239 1.48 5.99 -20.70
N GLY A 240 1.84 6.21 -19.43
CA GLY A 240 2.84 5.41 -18.73
C GLY A 240 2.14 4.27 -18.01
N GLU A 241 1.99 3.11 -18.67
CA GLU A 241 1.24 1.98 -18.12
C GLU A 241 1.80 1.52 -16.76
N LEU A 242 0.92 1.35 -15.76
CA LEU A 242 1.30 0.84 -14.44
C LEU A 242 1.85 -0.60 -14.49
N ARG A 243 1.19 -1.47 -15.28
CA ARG A 243 1.48 -2.90 -15.44
C ARG A 243 1.73 -3.64 -14.11
N SER A 244 0.89 -3.38 -13.10
CA SER A 244 0.98 -4.02 -11.79
C SER A 244 -0.34 -4.00 -11.02
N TRP A 245 -0.55 -5.03 -10.20
CA TRP A 245 -1.60 -5.10 -9.19
C TRP A 245 -1.11 -4.78 -7.77
N ASP A 246 0.11 -4.26 -7.63
CA ASP A 246 0.66 -3.83 -6.35
C ASP A 246 0.07 -2.46 -5.93
N PRO A 247 -0.73 -2.38 -4.86
CA PRO A 247 -1.42 -1.15 -4.46
C PRO A 247 -0.47 -0.06 -3.96
N LEU A 248 0.69 -0.46 -3.42
CA LEU A 248 1.71 0.47 -2.95
C LEU A 248 2.46 1.05 -4.15
N TRP A 249 2.81 0.20 -5.11
CA TRP A 249 3.44 0.66 -6.35
C TRP A 249 2.54 1.56 -7.17
N ALA A 250 1.23 1.27 -7.24
CA ALA A 250 0.23 2.11 -7.89
C ALA A 250 0.26 3.57 -7.38
N ASN A 251 0.45 3.76 -6.07
CA ASN A 251 0.57 5.09 -5.46
C ASN A 251 1.98 5.70 -5.60
N ALA A 252 3.03 4.89 -5.77
CA ALA A 252 4.43 5.34 -5.68
C ALA A 252 5.12 5.58 -7.03
N GLU A 253 4.67 4.92 -8.11
CA GLU A 253 5.41 4.84 -9.37
C GLU A 253 5.67 6.20 -10.03
N VAL A 254 4.66 7.09 -10.03
CA VAL A 254 4.80 8.43 -10.61
C VAL A 254 5.76 9.27 -9.77
N TYR A 255 5.60 9.28 -8.44
CA TYR A 255 6.53 9.98 -7.53
C TYR A 255 7.97 9.50 -7.71
N TRP A 256 8.17 8.18 -7.88
CA TRP A 256 9.48 7.61 -8.13
C TRP A 256 10.06 8.04 -9.49
N GLY A 257 9.23 8.10 -10.53
CA GLY A 257 9.61 8.63 -11.83
C GLY A 257 10.07 10.09 -11.74
N LEU A 258 9.32 10.93 -11.02
CA LEU A 258 9.67 12.33 -10.78
C LEU A 258 10.95 12.49 -9.96
N ALA A 259 11.11 11.69 -8.90
CA ALA A 259 12.33 11.69 -8.09
C ALA A 259 13.57 11.30 -8.92
N LYS A 260 13.45 10.31 -9.81
CA LYS A 260 14.53 9.92 -10.73
C LYS A 260 14.87 11.03 -11.73
N ASP A 261 13.87 11.64 -12.35
CA ASP A 261 14.08 12.72 -13.31
C ASP A 261 14.69 13.95 -12.62
N SER A 262 14.23 14.27 -11.41
CA SER A 262 14.80 15.31 -10.55
C SER A 262 16.24 14.99 -10.14
N TRP A 263 16.55 13.75 -9.75
CA TRP A 263 17.91 13.34 -9.41
C TRP A 263 18.88 13.48 -10.59
N HIS A 264 18.47 13.07 -11.78
CA HIS A 264 19.32 13.08 -12.98
C HIS A 264 19.48 14.45 -13.65
N ALA A 265 18.58 15.39 -13.40
CA ALA A 265 18.65 16.74 -13.96
C ALA A 265 19.92 17.47 -13.47
N LYS A 266 20.64 18.10 -14.38
CA LYS A 266 21.86 18.88 -14.04
C LYS A 266 21.54 20.19 -13.32
N SER A 267 20.48 20.90 -13.74
CA SER A 267 20.11 22.19 -13.16
C SER A 267 19.20 22.03 -11.94
N TRP A 268 19.51 22.74 -10.85
CA TRP A 268 18.64 22.83 -9.66
C TRP A 268 17.24 23.33 -9.98
N THR A 269 17.08 24.24 -10.96
CA THR A 269 15.75 24.70 -11.37
C THR A 269 14.93 23.57 -11.98
N ASP A 270 15.58 22.71 -12.77
CA ASP A 270 14.92 21.60 -13.43
C ASP A 270 14.62 20.47 -12.44
N LYS A 271 15.46 20.31 -11.41
CA LYS A 271 15.14 19.42 -10.27
C LYS A 271 13.81 19.78 -9.63
N LEU A 272 13.47 21.07 -9.53
CA LEU A 272 12.19 21.55 -8.99
C LEU A 272 11.07 21.53 -10.05
N ARG A 273 11.34 21.99 -11.27
CA ARG A 273 10.33 22.07 -12.34
C ARG A 273 9.73 20.73 -12.71
N VAL A 274 10.47 19.63 -12.58
CA VAL A 274 9.95 18.26 -12.82
C VAL A 274 8.67 18.00 -12.03
N TRP A 275 8.55 18.54 -10.82
CA TRP A 275 7.39 18.33 -9.95
C TRP A 275 6.20 19.22 -10.30
N LEU A 276 6.45 20.40 -10.88
CA LEU A 276 5.42 21.43 -11.07
C LEU A 276 4.92 21.55 -12.51
N LYS A 277 5.76 21.23 -13.50
CA LYS A 277 5.40 21.24 -14.92
C LYS A 277 4.37 20.15 -15.24
N PRO A 278 3.69 20.25 -16.40
CA PRO A 278 2.71 19.25 -16.82
C PRO A 278 3.28 17.83 -16.85
N PRO A 279 2.45 16.81 -16.55
CA PRO A 279 2.83 15.41 -16.70
C PRO A 279 3.43 15.14 -18.08
N GLY A 280 4.56 14.42 -18.11
CA GLY A 280 5.29 14.13 -19.34
C GLY A 280 6.39 15.15 -19.69
N TRP A 281 6.39 16.37 -19.13
CA TRP A 281 7.53 17.27 -19.25
C TRP A 281 8.77 16.68 -18.57
N ARG A 282 9.93 16.77 -19.23
CA ARG A 282 11.22 16.35 -18.68
C ARG A 282 12.31 17.35 -19.05
N PRO A 283 13.33 17.53 -18.20
CA PRO A 283 14.50 18.35 -18.52
C PRO A 283 15.18 17.83 -19.79
N ALA A 284 15.64 18.72 -20.66
CA ALA A 284 16.19 18.34 -21.97
C ALA A 284 17.40 17.41 -21.86
N ASP A 285 18.26 17.63 -20.86
CA ASP A 285 19.42 16.79 -20.59
C ASP A 285 19.03 15.37 -20.11
N VAL A 286 17.97 15.28 -19.31
CA VAL A 286 17.41 14.00 -18.83
C VAL A 286 16.73 13.27 -19.98
N ALA A 287 15.94 13.97 -20.80
CA ALA A 287 15.26 13.39 -21.95
C ALA A 287 16.25 12.85 -22.99
N ALA A 288 17.36 13.55 -23.24
CA ALA A 288 18.41 13.12 -24.16
C ALA A 288 19.20 11.90 -23.64
N ARG A 289 19.52 11.86 -22.34
CA ARG A 289 20.32 10.77 -21.72
C ARG A 289 19.50 9.53 -21.39
N PHE A 290 18.22 9.71 -21.09
CA PHE A 290 17.29 8.65 -20.66
C PHE A 290 15.97 8.76 -21.42
N PRO A 291 15.95 8.56 -22.75
CA PRO A 291 14.74 8.74 -23.55
C PRO A 291 13.64 7.77 -23.13
N LYS A 292 12.38 8.24 -23.16
CA LYS A 292 11.18 7.40 -22.97
C LYS A 292 10.54 7.16 -24.35
N PRO A 293 10.01 5.95 -24.62
CA PRO A 293 9.31 5.69 -25.87
C PRO A 293 8.08 6.59 -25.99
N ALA A 294 7.76 7.00 -27.22
CA ALA A 294 6.51 7.72 -27.49
C ALA A 294 5.31 6.78 -27.22
N PHE A 295 4.22 7.36 -26.73
CA PHE A 295 2.96 6.65 -26.57
C PHE A 295 2.39 6.28 -27.94
N ASP A 296 1.90 5.05 -28.06
CA ASP A 296 1.27 4.53 -29.27
C ASP A 296 0.01 3.77 -28.88
N ILE A 297 -1.15 4.36 -29.18
CA ILE A 297 -2.45 3.82 -28.79
C ILE A 297 -2.70 2.43 -29.37
N THR A 298 -2.09 2.11 -30.53
CA THR A 298 -2.26 0.82 -31.20
C THR A 298 -1.54 -0.33 -30.48
N LYS A 299 -0.58 0.01 -29.60
CA LYS A 299 0.19 -0.95 -28.80
C LYS A 299 -0.34 -1.13 -27.38
N VAL A 300 -1.38 -0.40 -26.99
CA VAL A 300 -1.97 -0.50 -25.65
C VAL A 300 -2.51 -1.91 -25.46
N THR A 301 -2.01 -2.60 -24.43
CA THR A 301 -2.47 -3.93 -24.06
C THR A 301 -2.93 -3.95 -22.61
N ARG A 302 -4.05 -4.62 -22.36
CA ARG A 302 -4.55 -4.79 -20.99
C ARG A 302 -3.59 -5.67 -20.20
N TYR A 303 -3.22 -5.22 -19.01
CA TYR A 303 -2.40 -5.96 -18.08
C TYR A 303 -3.26 -7.03 -17.40
N GLU A 304 -3.26 -8.24 -17.95
CA GLU A 304 -3.97 -9.38 -17.37
C GLU A 304 -3.03 -10.60 -17.30
N PRO A 305 -2.12 -10.65 -16.31
CA PRO A 305 -1.25 -11.81 -16.13
C PRO A 305 -2.08 -13.09 -15.94
N PRO A 306 -1.73 -14.20 -16.62
CA PRO A 306 -2.49 -15.44 -16.50
C PRO A 306 -2.33 -16.02 -15.09
N ILE A 307 -3.45 -16.23 -14.40
CA ILE A 307 -3.52 -16.86 -13.09
C ILE A 307 -4.57 -17.96 -13.08
N SER A 308 -4.30 -19.05 -12.35
CA SER A 308 -5.21 -20.19 -12.32
C SER A 308 -6.55 -19.84 -11.64
N PRO A 309 -7.65 -20.51 -12.00
CA PRO A 309 -8.95 -20.29 -11.34
C PRO A 309 -8.89 -20.46 -9.81
N GLY A 310 -8.07 -21.38 -9.31
CA GLY A 310 -7.89 -21.57 -7.86
C GLY A 310 -7.26 -20.35 -7.17
N VAL A 311 -6.29 -19.70 -7.81
CA VAL A 311 -5.68 -18.45 -7.29
C VAL A 311 -6.68 -17.30 -7.35
N GLN A 312 -7.50 -17.22 -8.41
CA GLN A 312 -8.56 -16.23 -8.52
C GLN A 312 -9.59 -16.37 -7.38
N TRP A 313 -10.09 -17.58 -7.14
CA TRP A 313 -11.03 -17.85 -6.04
C TRP A 313 -10.41 -17.54 -4.67
N PHE A 314 -9.17 -17.96 -4.45
CA PHE A 314 -8.44 -17.65 -3.22
C PHE A 314 -8.32 -16.14 -3.00
N ALA A 315 -7.85 -15.39 -4.00
CA ALA A 315 -7.68 -13.95 -3.91
C ALA A 315 -9.02 -13.22 -3.69
N GLY A 316 -10.09 -13.66 -4.37
CA GLY A 316 -11.43 -13.12 -4.16
C GLY A 316 -11.94 -13.34 -2.74
N LEU A 317 -11.78 -14.56 -2.19
CA LEU A 317 -12.19 -14.87 -0.82
C LEU A 317 -11.37 -14.07 0.21
N GLN A 318 -10.05 -14.01 0.06
CA GLN A 318 -9.19 -13.22 0.95
C GLN A 318 -9.53 -11.74 0.88
N PHE A 319 -9.85 -11.22 -0.30
CA PHE A 319 -10.26 -9.83 -0.46
C PHE A 319 -11.60 -9.54 0.23
N LEU A 320 -12.57 -10.46 0.19
CA LEU A 320 -13.82 -10.32 0.94
C LEU A 320 -13.59 -10.32 2.45
N LEU A 321 -12.70 -11.18 2.97
CA LEU A 321 -12.32 -11.17 4.38
C LEU A 321 -11.62 -9.86 4.76
N LEU A 322 -10.74 -9.35 3.90
CA LEU A 322 -10.07 -8.07 4.09
C LEU A 322 -11.06 -6.90 4.08
N LEU A 323 -12.07 -6.91 3.22
CA LEU A 323 -13.15 -5.92 3.21
C LEU A 323 -13.89 -5.87 4.55
N VAL A 324 -14.22 -7.04 5.12
CA VAL A 324 -14.81 -7.11 6.46
C VAL A 324 -13.86 -6.54 7.51
N GLY A 325 -12.57 -6.90 7.46
CA GLY A 325 -11.55 -6.37 8.37
C GLY A 325 -11.43 -4.83 8.30
N VAL A 326 -11.40 -4.26 7.09
CA VAL A 326 -11.37 -2.81 6.88
C VAL A 326 -12.65 -2.15 7.38
N ALA A 327 -13.83 -2.74 7.13
CA ALA A 327 -15.10 -2.18 7.63
C ALA A 327 -15.14 -2.15 9.16
N LEU A 328 -14.71 -3.24 9.82
CA LEU A 328 -14.60 -3.30 11.27
C LEU A 328 -13.60 -2.28 11.82
N PHE A 329 -12.45 -2.12 11.16
CA PHE A 329 -11.47 -1.10 11.53
C PHE A 329 -12.04 0.31 11.41
N LEU A 330 -12.62 0.66 10.26
CA LEU A 330 -13.21 1.99 10.03
C LEU A 330 -14.32 2.31 11.02
N TRP A 331 -15.12 1.32 11.41
CA TRP A 331 -16.19 1.46 12.40
C TRP A 331 -15.69 1.99 13.76
N VAL A 332 -14.49 1.59 14.17
CA VAL A 332 -13.90 1.96 15.48
C VAL A 332 -12.81 3.02 15.38
N SER A 333 -12.26 3.26 14.18
CA SER A 333 -11.07 4.08 13.92
C SER A 333 -11.16 5.51 14.48
N ASP A 334 -12.33 6.13 14.45
CA ASP A 334 -12.53 7.51 14.91
C ASP A 334 -12.33 7.71 16.43
N ALA A 335 -12.36 6.63 17.23
CA ALA A 335 -12.03 6.68 18.67
C ALA A 335 -10.70 6.00 19.02
N MET A 336 -10.00 5.47 18.02
CA MET A 336 -8.77 4.73 18.22
C MET A 336 -7.57 5.71 18.24
N PRO A 337 -6.63 5.58 19.20
CA PRO A 337 -5.39 6.34 19.17
C PRO A 337 -4.64 6.17 17.85
N LEU A 338 -4.00 7.24 17.35
CA LEU A 338 -3.34 7.26 16.06
C LEU A 338 -2.30 6.14 15.90
N GLN A 339 -1.57 5.83 16.97
CA GLN A 339 -0.57 4.76 17.00
C GLN A 339 -1.20 3.38 16.77
N GLN A 340 -2.36 3.12 17.38
CA GLN A 340 -3.09 1.86 17.19
C GLN A 340 -3.69 1.78 15.78
N SER A 341 -4.21 2.90 15.27
CA SER A 341 -4.70 3.00 13.89
C SER A 341 -3.58 2.75 12.87
N ALA A 342 -2.36 3.25 13.13
CA ALA A 342 -1.21 3.01 12.27
C ALA A 342 -0.78 1.53 12.24
N VAL A 343 -0.91 0.79 13.35
CA VAL A 343 -0.64 -0.65 13.39
C VAL A 343 -1.64 -1.42 12.53
N TRP A 344 -2.95 -1.13 12.66
CA TRP A 344 -3.97 -1.75 11.81
C TRP A 344 -3.80 -1.39 10.34
N LEU A 345 -3.51 -0.12 10.03
CA LEU A 345 -3.19 0.33 8.68
C LEU A 345 -2.06 -0.50 8.07
N ALA A 346 -0.96 -0.69 8.79
CA ALA A 346 0.18 -1.46 8.31
C ALA A 346 -0.20 -2.93 8.02
N ALA A 347 -0.96 -3.56 8.92
CA ALA A 347 -1.40 -4.95 8.74
C ALA A 347 -2.36 -5.12 7.56
N LEU A 348 -3.40 -4.29 7.48
CA LEU A 348 -4.40 -4.34 6.40
C LEU A 348 -3.76 -4.03 5.04
N THR A 349 -2.80 -3.11 5.00
CA THR A 349 -2.02 -2.78 3.79
C THR A 349 -1.14 -3.95 3.36
N ALA A 350 -0.50 -4.65 4.30
CA ALA A 350 0.30 -5.84 3.99
C ALA A 350 -0.57 -6.97 3.39
N CYS A 351 -1.77 -7.19 3.93
CA CYS A 351 -2.74 -8.15 3.37
C CYS A 351 -3.16 -7.75 1.94
N LEU A 352 -3.52 -6.48 1.73
CA LEU A 352 -3.90 -5.99 0.41
C LEU A 352 -2.77 -6.15 -0.61
N TRP A 353 -1.55 -5.81 -0.21
CA TRP A 353 -0.35 -5.97 -1.03
C TRP A 353 -0.09 -7.44 -1.39
N ALA A 354 -0.27 -8.36 -0.44
CA ALA A 354 -0.09 -9.79 -0.65
C ALA A 354 -1.10 -10.34 -1.68
N ILE A 355 -2.38 -9.95 -1.57
CA ILE A 355 -3.43 -10.28 -2.55
C ILE A 355 -3.07 -9.75 -3.94
N GLY A 356 -2.64 -8.49 -4.03
CA GLY A 356 -2.18 -7.88 -5.29
C GLY A 356 -1.01 -8.65 -5.91
N CYS A 357 -0.09 -9.15 -5.08
CA CYS A 357 1.01 -10.00 -5.53
C CYS A 357 0.56 -11.38 -6.02
N ALA A 358 -0.44 -12.02 -5.40
CA ALA A 358 -1.01 -13.27 -5.92
C ALA A 358 -1.72 -13.08 -7.28
N LEU A 359 -2.44 -11.99 -7.45
CA LEU A 359 -3.17 -11.69 -8.69
C LEU A 359 -2.27 -11.43 -9.91
N GLN A 360 -0.97 -11.21 -9.70
CA GLN A 360 0.05 -11.07 -10.76
C GLN A 360 1.12 -12.17 -10.70
N GLY A 361 0.86 -13.28 -10.00
CA GLY A 361 1.77 -14.43 -9.95
C GLY A 361 3.10 -14.19 -9.22
N ARG A 362 3.23 -13.11 -8.46
CA ARG A 362 4.45 -12.78 -7.69
C ARG A 362 4.56 -13.54 -6.37
N LEU A 363 3.44 -13.92 -5.76
CA LEU A 363 3.39 -14.76 -4.56
C LEU A 363 2.46 -15.95 -4.80
N SER A 364 2.84 -17.12 -4.27
CA SER A 364 1.95 -18.26 -4.17
C SER A 364 0.93 -18.07 -3.04
N VAL A 365 -0.15 -18.87 -3.06
CA VAL A 365 -1.18 -18.89 -2.00
C VAL A 365 -0.57 -19.06 -0.61
N THR A 366 0.40 -19.96 -0.46
CA THR A 366 1.06 -20.21 0.83
C THR A 366 1.90 -19.01 1.29
N GLU A 367 2.55 -18.29 0.37
CA GLU A 367 3.28 -17.07 0.72
C GLU A 367 2.34 -15.93 1.11
N VAL A 368 1.17 -15.81 0.48
CA VAL A 368 0.15 -14.83 0.90
C VAL A 368 -0.31 -15.11 2.33
N LEU A 369 -0.69 -16.35 2.63
CA LEU A 369 -1.10 -16.76 3.98
C LEU A 369 0.00 -16.51 5.01
N LEU A 370 1.27 -16.70 4.64
CA LEU A 370 2.40 -16.40 5.51
C LEU A 370 2.50 -14.89 5.82
N VAL A 371 2.38 -14.04 4.81
CA VAL A 371 2.41 -12.58 4.98
C VAL A 371 1.24 -12.11 5.84
N GLU A 372 0.03 -12.60 5.57
CA GLU A 372 -1.17 -12.26 6.34
C GLU A 372 -1.03 -12.72 7.80
N ALA A 373 -0.59 -13.96 8.04
CA ALA A 373 -0.40 -14.46 9.39
C ALA A 373 0.67 -13.67 10.16
N ALA A 374 1.79 -13.32 9.51
CA ALA A 374 2.82 -12.47 10.08
C ALA A 374 2.31 -11.05 10.41
N ALA A 375 1.51 -10.45 9.52
CA ALA A 375 0.91 -9.15 9.74
C ALA A 375 -0.04 -9.15 10.94
N PHE A 376 -0.92 -10.16 11.07
CA PHE A 376 -1.81 -10.29 12.21
C PHE A 376 -1.08 -10.66 13.51
N ALA A 377 -0.03 -11.49 13.45
CA ALA A 377 0.81 -11.81 14.61
C ALA A 377 1.51 -10.55 15.16
N THR A 378 2.01 -9.70 14.25
CA THR A 378 2.66 -8.44 14.59
C THR A 378 1.67 -7.43 15.16
N ALA A 379 0.52 -7.22 14.48
CA ALA A 379 -0.48 -6.27 14.92
C ALA A 379 -1.11 -6.65 16.26
N SER A 380 -1.45 -7.94 16.44
CA SER A 380 -2.00 -8.44 17.70
C SER A 380 -1.05 -8.26 18.88
N ALA A 381 0.26 -8.44 18.67
CA ALA A 381 1.26 -8.18 19.70
C ALA A 381 1.43 -6.70 20.03
N ALA A 382 1.38 -5.83 19.02
CA ALA A 382 1.54 -4.40 19.18
C ALA A 382 0.30 -3.71 19.80
N LEU A 383 -0.86 -4.36 19.71
CA LEU A 383 -2.14 -3.90 20.24
C LEU A 383 -2.59 -4.67 21.48
N ASP A 384 -1.73 -5.55 22.02
CA ASP A 384 -2.01 -6.39 23.19
C ASP A 384 -3.29 -7.25 23.07
N ILE A 385 -3.60 -7.73 21.86
CA ILE A 385 -4.74 -8.62 21.58
C ILE A 385 -4.32 -10.07 21.78
N ALA A 386 -4.30 -10.50 23.04
CA ALA A 386 -3.70 -11.78 23.46
C ALA A 386 -4.19 -12.98 22.63
N TRP A 387 -5.51 -13.21 22.52
CA TRP A 387 -6.04 -14.40 21.83
C TRP A 387 -5.62 -14.46 20.35
N LEU A 388 -5.58 -13.31 19.67
CA LEU A 388 -5.20 -13.22 18.27
C LEU A 388 -3.69 -13.49 18.11
N HIS A 389 -2.89 -12.96 19.04
CA HIS A 389 -1.45 -13.21 19.08
C HIS A 389 -1.13 -14.70 19.30
N HIS A 390 -1.88 -15.36 20.18
CA HIS A 390 -1.68 -16.79 20.47
C HIS A 390 -1.99 -17.71 19.28
N ILE A 391 -2.87 -17.27 18.38
CA ILE A 391 -3.18 -18.00 17.14
C ILE A 391 -2.13 -17.68 16.07
N PHE A 392 -1.95 -16.39 15.76
CA PHE A 392 -1.24 -16.00 14.55
C PHE A 392 0.28 -16.12 14.68
N LYS A 393 0.84 -15.95 15.88
CA LYS A 393 2.29 -16.04 16.09
C LYS A 393 2.85 -17.42 15.72
N PRO A 394 2.35 -18.55 16.28
CA PRO A 394 2.80 -19.88 15.86
C PRO A 394 2.32 -20.26 14.45
N LEU A 395 1.16 -19.77 14.02
CA LEU A 395 0.62 -20.05 12.68
C LEU A 395 1.55 -19.55 11.57
N ALA A 396 2.10 -18.33 11.70
CA ALA A 396 3.02 -17.77 10.70
C ALA A 396 4.24 -18.68 10.48
N LEU A 397 4.92 -19.11 11.54
CA LEU A 397 6.07 -20.02 11.41
C LEU A 397 5.65 -21.42 10.94
N SER A 398 4.47 -21.90 11.33
CA SER A 398 3.94 -23.18 10.84
C SER A 398 3.71 -23.16 9.33
N ILE A 399 3.18 -22.05 8.79
CA ILE A 399 3.03 -21.85 7.34
C ILE A 399 4.39 -21.76 6.65
N ALA A 400 5.38 -21.08 7.26
CA ALA A 400 6.74 -21.00 6.74
C ALA A 400 7.42 -22.38 6.65
N ILE A 401 7.26 -23.22 7.69
CA ILE A 401 7.72 -24.61 7.72
C ILE A 401 7.03 -25.42 6.62
N PHE A 402 5.71 -25.33 6.51
CA PHE A 402 4.95 -26.01 5.47
C PHE A 402 5.40 -25.59 4.06
N PHE A 403 5.63 -24.30 3.83
CA PHE A 403 6.13 -23.79 2.57
C PHE A 403 7.51 -24.35 2.23
N ALA A 404 8.45 -24.31 3.18
CA ALA A 404 9.80 -24.84 3.00
C ALA A 404 9.76 -26.35 2.73
N ALA A 405 8.99 -27.12 3.50
CA ALA A 405 8.84 -28.56 3.34
C ALA A 405 8.22 -28.92 1.98
N ARG A 406 7.16 -28.21 1.57
CA ARG A 406 6.52 -28.42 0.26
C ARG A 406 7.47 -28.14 -0.90
N ARG A 407 8.29 -27.09 -0.80
CA ARG A 407 9.33 -26.79 -1.81
C ARG A 407 10.40 -27.87 -1.85
N ALA A 408 10.81 -28.40 -0.69
CA ALA A 408 11.77 -29.49 -0.62
C ALA A 408 11.24 -30.76 -1.30
N MET A 409 10.02 -31.18 -0.95
CA MET A 409 9.37 -32.37 -1.54
C MET A 409 9.16 -32.23 -3.05
N LYS A 410 8.77 -31.04 -3.54
CA LYS A 410 8.58 -30.81 -4.98
C LYS A 410 9.87 -30.97 -5.79
N ALA A 411 11.01 -30.70 -5.17
CA ALA A 411 12.31 -30.78 -5.81
C ALA A 411 12.98 -32.17 -5.68
N GLY A 412 12.25 -33.18 -5.16
CA GLY A 412 12.73 -34.56 -5.00
C GLY A 412 13.15 -34.88 -3.57
N ALA A 413 14.37 -35.39 -3.39
CA ALA A 413 14.85 -35.82 -2.08
C ALA A 413 15.14 -34.61 -1.16
N VAL A 414 14.64 -34.69 0.09
CA VAL A 414 14.95 -33.73 1.15
C VAL A 414 16.44 -33.86 1.49
N GLY A 415 17.23 -32.89 1.03
CA GLY A 415 18.67 -32.89 1.25
C GLY A 415 19.05 -32.33 2.61
N ARG A 416 20.35 -32.40 2.93
CA ARG A 416 20.92 -31.75 4.13
C ARG A 416 20.58 -30.25 4.20
N PHE A 417 20.51 -29.58 3.06
CA PHE A 417 20.11 -28.18 2.95
C PHE A 417 18.69 -27.96 3.53
N ASP A 418 17.73 -28.75 3.08
CA ASP A 418 16.32 -28.62 3.49
C ASP A 418 16.14 -28.98 4.96
N ALA A 419 16.82 -30.01 5.44
CA ALA A 419 16.79 -30.41 6.84
C ALA A 419 17.28 -29.28 7.76
N LEU A 420 18.35 -28.56 7.38
CA LEU A 420 18.87 -27.43 8.17
C LEU A 420 17.93 -26.21 8.14
N LEU A 421 17.32 -25.91 6.98
CA LEU A 421 16.32 -24.85 6.88
C LEU A 421 15.09 -25.15 7.77
N LEU A 422 14.56 -26.38 7.68
CA LEU A 422 13.45 -26.83 8.51
C LEU A 422 13.81 -26.84 9.99
N ALA A 423 15.00 -27.29 10.37
CA ALA A 423 15.48 -27.24 11.75
C ALA A 423 15.56 -25.80 12.28
N GLY A 424 16.04 -24.85 11.48
CA GLY A 424 16.04 -23.43 11.83
C GLY A 424 14.63 -22.88 12.09
N LEU A 425 13.68 -23.21 11.23
CA LEU A 425 12.29 -22.76 11.37
C LEU A 425 11.56 -23.42 12.54
N VAL A 426 11.76 -24.72 12.76
CA VAL A 426 11.19 -25.45 13.91
C VAL A 426 11.79 -24.94 15.21
N GLY A 427 13.09 -24.67 15.26
CA GLY A 427 13.74 -24.04 16.41
C GLY A 427 13.18 -22.64 16.68
N SER A 428 12.94 -21.85 15.63
CA SER A 428 12.31 -20.52 15.75
C SER A 428 10.87 -20.61 16.27
N LEU A 429 10.06 -21.54 15.75
CA LEU A 429 8.70 -21.79 16.23
C LEU A 429 8.67 -22.23 17.70
N ALA A 430 9.55 -23.16 18.09
CA ALA A 430 9.66 -23.61 19.47
C ALA A 430 10.06 -22.44 20.40
N GLY A 431 11.01 -21.61 19.97
CA GLY A 431 11.38 -20.37 20.65
C GLY A 431 10.18 -19.43 20.81
N ASP A 432 9.43 -19.17 19.74
CA ASP A 432 8.25 -18.31 19.74
C ASP A 432 7.19 -18.76 20.75
N VAL A 433 6.89 -20.06 20.79
CA VAL A 433 5.91 -20.67 21.70
C VAL A 433 6.39 -20.61 23.16
N LEU A 434 7.66 -20.93 23.42
CA LEU A 434 8.21 -20.88 24.78
C LEU A 434 8.25 -19.46 25.33
N LEU A 435 8.58 -18.46 24.50
CA LEU A 435 8.58 -17.05 24.90
C LEU A 435 7.18 -16.46 25.13
N MET A 436 6.11 -17.14 24.71
CA MET A 436 4.74 -16.76 25.06
C MET A 436 4.30 -17.30 26.42
N GLY A 437 5.03 -18.26 26.99
CA GLY A 437 4.72 -18.88 28.27
C GLY A 437 5.22 -18.07 29.47
N SER A 438 5.39 -18.76 30.61
CA SER A 438 5.87 -18.16 31.85
C SER A 438 7.32 -17.65 31.74
N ALA A 439 7.71 -16.72 32.64
CA ALA A 439 9.06 -16.16 32.67
C ALA A 439 10.18 -17.22 32.81
N SER A 440 9.88 -18.37 33.43
CA SER A 440 10.79 -19.52 33.53
C SER A 440 11.17 -20.15 32.18
N LEU A 441 10.32 -19.98 31.16
CA LEU A 441 10.54 -20.51 29.81
C LEU A 441 11.37 -19.57 28.92
N PHE A 442 11.77 -18.40 29.43
CA PHE A 442 12.59 -17.44 28.69
C PHE A 442 13.93 -18.03 28.24
N VAL A 443 14.68 -18.67 29.14
CA VAL A 443 15.98 -19.27 28.82
C VAL A 443 15.83 -20.45 27.86
N PRO A 444 14.90 -21.41 28.08
CA PRO A 444 14.59 -22.43 27.07
C PRO A 444 14.25 -21.85 25.69
N GLY A 445 13.43 -20.80 25.63
CA GLY A 445 13.11 -20.11 24.37
C GLY A 445 14.34 -19.52 23.69
N LEU A 446 15.22 -18.87 24.44
CA LEU A 446 16.49 -18.34 23.94
C LEU A 446 17.41 -19.44 23.38
N VAL A 447 17.44 -20.61 24.03
CA VAL A 447 18.19 -21.77 23.54
C VAL A 447 17.62 -22.29 22.22
N CYS A 448 16.29 -22.34 22.05
CA CYS A 448 15.67 -22.71 20.78
C CYS A 448 16.06 -21.77 19.64
N PHE A 449 16.06 -20.45 19.87
CA PHE A 449 16.54 -19.48 18.87
C PHE A 449 18.05 -19.60 18.60
N LEU A 450 18.86 -19.85 19.63
CA LEU A 450 20.29 -20.11 19.47
C LEU A 450 20.54 -21.31 18.54
N LEU A 451 19.82 -22.41 18.75
CA LEU A 451 19.90 -23.61 17.91
C LEU A 451 19.41 -23.30 16.47
N ALA A 452 18.37 -22.48 16.32
CA ALA A 452 17.91 -22.03 15.01
C ALA A 452 19.00 -21.25 14.26
N HIS A 453 19.68 -20.31 14.92
CA HIS A 453 20.78 -19.55 14.33
C HIS A 453 21.97 -20.43 13.93
N LEU A 454 22.32 -21.42 14.75
CA LEU A 454 23.35 -22.41 14.41
C LEU A 454 22.96 -23.24 13.18
N ALA A 455 21.68 -23.63 13.06
CA ALA A 455 21.17 -24.32 11.88
C ALA A 455 21.25 -23.41 10.63
N TYR A 456 20.92 -22.12 10.74
CA TYR A 456 21.07 -21.16 9.65
C TYR A 456 22.52 -20.91 9.25
N ILE A 457 23.45 -20.80 10.20
CA ILE A 457 24.90 -20.72 9.89
C ILE A 457 25.32 -21.97 9.11
N ALA A 458 24.93 -23.16 9.59
CA ALA A 458 25.24 -24.42 8.94
C ALA A 458 24.61 -24.52 7.54
N LEU A 459 23.41 -23.98 7.35
CA LEU A 459 22.74 -23.89 6.06
C LEU A 459 23.50 -22.98 5.09
N PHE A 460 23.81 -21.75 5.53
CA PHE A 460 24.43 -20.71 4.70
C PHE A 460 25.90 -20.99 4.37
N ARG A 461 26.53 -21.98 5.01
CA ARG A 461 27.89 -22.44 4.66
C ARG A 461 27.91 -23.37 3.45
N ILE A 462 26.79 -24.02 3.11
CA ILE A 462 26.73 -25.03 2.05
C ILE A 462 27.10 -24.37 0.71
N GLY A 463 28.10 -24.94 0.04
CA GLY A 463 28.59 -24.47 -1.27
C GLY A 463 29.56 -23.28 -1.23
N VAL A 464 29.76 -22.63 -0.09
CA VAL A 464 30.64 -21.43 0.00
C VAL A 464 31.68 -21.49 1.14
N GLY A 465 31.59 -22.47 2.05
CA GLY A 465 32.48 -22.59 3.20
C GLY A 465 32.11 -21.67 4.37
N MET A 466 32.90 -21.76 5.46
CA MET A 466 32.69 -20.94 6.66
C MET A 466 33.34 -19.56 6.50
N PHE A 467 32.56 -18.51 6.73
CA PHE A 467 32.95 -17.11 6.72
C PHE A 467 33.81 -16.73 5.49
N PRO A 468 33.28 -16.87 4.27
CA PRO A 468 34.05 -16.68 3.03
C PRO A 468 34.59 -15.24 2.87
N ARG A 469 34.05 -14.27 3.62
CA ARG A 469 34.51 -12.88 3.67
C ARG A 469 34.89 -12.50 5.10
N ARG A 470 36.18 -12.64 5.45
CA ARG A 470 36.69 -12.34 6.81
C ARG A 470 36.45 -10.89 7.24
N GLY A 471 36.53 -9.93 6.31
CA GLY A 471 36.25 -8.53 6.61
C GLY A 471 34.80 -8.29 7.05
N VAL A 472 33.84 -8.99 6.43
CA VAL A 472 32.43 -8.93 6.83
C VAL A 472 32.23 -9.51 8.22
N LEU A 473 32.88 -10.65 8.52
CA LEU A 473 32.85 -11.24 9.86
C LEU A 473 33.38 -10.27 10.92
N ALA A 474 34.51 -9.61 10.66
CA ALA A 474 35.05 -8.62 11.60
C ALA A 474 34.08 -7.46 11.86
N VAL A 475 33.43 -6.93 10.80
CA VAL A 475 32.46 -5.84 10.93
C VAL A 475 31.21 -6.26 11.70
N THR A 476 30.61 -7.42 11.41
CA THR A 476 29.40 -7.85 12.13
C THR A 476 29.70 -8.23 13.58
N LEU A 477 30.87 -8.83 13.87
CA LEU A 477 31.30 -9.08 15.24
C LEU A 477 31.55 -7.77 15.99
N LEU A 478 32.13 -6.75 15.35
CA LEU A 478 32.30 -5.43 15.97
C LEU A 478 30.94 -4.79 16.32
N ILE A 479 29.96 -4.90 15.42
CA ILE A 479 28.58 -4.47 15.69
C ILE A 479 28.00 -5.26 16.88
N GLY A 480 28.20 -6.58 16.92
CA GLY A 480 27.78 -7.43 18.03
C GLY A 480 28.43 -7.04 19.36
N VAL A 481 29.74 -6.77 19.37
CA VAL A 481 30.47 -6.29 20.56
C VAL A 481 29.94 -4.94 21.02
N ALA A 482 29.75 -3.99 20.10
CA ALA A 482 29.18 -2.68 20.42
C ALA A 482 27.78 -2.83 21.04
N MET A 483 26.94 -3.69 20.46
CA MET A 483 25.60 -4.01 20.99
C MET A 483 25.69 -4.64 22.39
N TYR A 484 26.60 -5.59 22.61
CA TYR A 484 26.78 -6.23 23.90
C TYR A 484 27.27 -5.25 24.98
N VAL A 485 28.22 -4.37 24.64
CA VAL A 485 28.69 -3.30 25.53
C VAL A 485 27.54 -2.36 25.89
N PHE A 486 26.73 -1.98 24.91
CA PHE A 486 25.53 -1.16 25.13
C PHE A 486 24.55 -1.83 26.09
N LEU A 487 24.24 -3.14 25.90
CA LEU A 487 23.39 -3.90 26.81
C LEU A 487 23.98 -4.00 28.22
N TRP A 488 25.30 -4.21 28.31
CA TRP A 488 26.01 -4.30 29.59
C TRP A 488 25.90 -2.98 30.37
N GLN A 489 26.17 -1.85 29.72
CA GLN A 489 26.04 -0.52 30.32
C GLN A 489 24.59 -0.19 30.67
N GLY A 490 23.63 -0.69 29.90
CA GLY A 490 22.20 -0.51 30.13
C GLY A 490 21.60 -1.33 31.28
N GLY A 491 22.38 -2.21 31.92
CA GLY A 491 21.92 -2.96 33.10
C GLY A 491 21.67 -4.45 32.86
N LEU A 492 22.28 -5.07 31.84
CA LEU A 492 22.19 -6.51 31.59
C LEU A 492 22.49 -7.34 32.87
N PRO A 493 21.53 -8.16 33.36
CA PRO A 493 21.69 -8.89 34.62
C PRO A 493 22.89 -9.83 34.62
N PRO A 494 23.64 -9.96 35.74
CA PRO A 494 24.83 -10.80 35.81
C PRO A 494 24.65 -12.23 35.30
N ALA A 495 23.52 -12.86 35.65
CA ALA A 495 23.20 -14.23 35.23
C ALA A 495 22.99 -14.38 33.72
N LEU A 496 22.64 -13.31 33.01
CA LEU A 496 22.37 -13.33 31.57
C LEU A 496 23.54 -12.86 30.72
N ARG A 497 24.62 -12.34 31.32
CA ARG A 497 25.79 -11.81 30.58
C ARG A 497 26.43 -12.85 29.66
N ILE A 498 26.69 -14.06 30.18
CA ILE A 498 27.28 -15.14 29.39
C ILE A 498 26.30 -15.65 28.32
N PRO A 499 25.04 -16.04 28.64
CA PRO A 499 24.07 -16.46 27.63
C PRO A 499 23.87 -15.43 26.51
N VAL A 500 23.71 -14.15 26.86
CA VAL A 500 23.50 -13.07 25.88
C VAL A 500 24.76 -12.81 25.06
N GLY A 501 25.95 -12.85 25.66
CA GLY A 501 27.21 -12.70 24.92
C GLY A 501 27.42 -13.81 23.86
N ILE A 502 27.12 -15.06 24.22
CA ILE A 502 27.13 -16.19 23.28
C ILE A 502 26.11 -15.94 22.16
N TYR A 503 24.88 -15.57 22.53
CA TYR A 503 23.80 -15.35 21.58
C TYR A 503 24.12 -14.23 20.57
N VAL A 504 24.58 -13.08 21.05
CA VAL A 504 25.00 -11.93 20.23
C VAL A 504 26.14 -12.32 19.27
N THR A 505 27.08 -13.14 19.73
CA THR A 505 28.17 -13.65 18.86
C THR A 505 27.64 -14.56 17.76
N VAL A 506 26.71 -15.46 18.09
CA VAL A 506 26.14 -16.41 17.12
C VAL A 506 25.29 -15.69 16.08
N ILE A 507 24.43 -14.74 16.47
CA ILE A 507 23.62 -14.00 15.50
C ILE A 507 24.47 -13.10 14.59
N ALA A 508 25.53 -12.48 15.13
CA ALA A 508 26.50 -11.74 14.34
C ALA A 508 27.26 -12.63 13.33
N CYS A 509 27.60 -13.86 13.73
CA CYS A 509 28.16 -14.88 12.84
C CYS A 509 27.17 -15.32 11.76
N MET A 510 25.88 -15.48 12.08
CA MET A 510 24.84 -15.81 11.11
C MET A 510 24.73 -14.72 10.03
N ALA A 511 24.66 -13.45 10.44
CA ALA A 511 24.67 -12.32 9.52
C ALA A 511 25.95 -12.29 8.67
N ALA A 512 27.12 -12.50 9.27
CA ALA A 512 28.39 -12.57 8.55
C ALA A 512 28.39 -13.65 7.46
N GLN A 513 27.95 -14.85 7.82
CA GLN A 513 27.89 -16.00 6.93
C GLN A 513 26.93 -15.74 5.77
N ALA A 514 25.75 -15.16 6.03
CA ALA A 514 24.75 -14.87 5.01
C ALA A 514 25.23 -13.79 4.03
N ILE A 515 25.81 -12.68 4.52
CA ILE A 515 26.38 -11.62 3.70
C ILE A 515 27.58 -12.15 2.89
N GLY A 516 28.44 -12.95 3.52
CA GLY A 516 29.55 -13.62 2.85
C GLY A 516 29.08 -14.54 1.72
N ARG A 517 28.06 -15.37 1.97
CA ARG A 517 27.41 -16.22 0.95
C ARG A 517 26.89 -15.38 -0.21
N ALA A 518 26.17 -14.29 0.06
CA ALA A 518 25.64 -13.40 -0.98
C ALA A 518 26.73 -12.76 -1.84
N ALA A 519 27.88 -12.42 -1.24
CA ALA A 519 29.02 -11.86 -1.96
C ALA A 519 29.74 -12.89 -2.85
N VAL A 520 29.77 -14.16 -2.45
CA VAL A 520 30.34 -15.26 -3.26
C VAL A 520 29.39 -15.64 -4.40
N LEU A 521 28.09 -15.72 -4.12
CA LEU A 521 27.07 -16.17 -5.07
C LEU A 521 26.43 -15.05 -5.90
N ARG A 522 27.00 -13.84 -5.88
CA ARG A 522 26.39 -12.64 -6.48
C ARG A 522 25.92 -12.87 -7.93
N ASP A 523 26.74 -13.57 -8.71
CA ASP A 523 26.53 -13.78 -10.13
C ASP A 523 25.81 -15.10 -10.44
N THR A 524 25.95 -16.11 -9.56
CA THR A 524 25.39 -17.46 -9.78
C THR A 524 24.03 -17.69 -9.12
N ASP A 525 23.77 -17.04 -7.98
CA ASP A 525 22.51 -17.09 -7.25
C ASP A 525 22.19 -15.69 -6.66
N PRO A 526 21.61 -14.79 -7.48
CA PRO A 526 21.24 -13.45 -7.03
C PRO A 526 20.22 -13.45 -5.87
N SER A 527 19.54 -14.57 -5.61
CA SER A 527 18.59 -14.67 -4.49
C SER A 527 19.29 -14.71 -3.13
N ALA A 528 20.57 -15.08 -3.08
CA ALA A 528 21.39 -15.08 -1.87
C ALA A 528 21.44 -13.71 -1.16
N ARG A 529 21.34 -12.60 -1.92
CA ARG A 529 21.29 -11.25 -1.35
C ARG A 529 20.07 -11.04 -0.44
N TRP A 530 18.93 -11.65 -0.77
CA TRP A 530 17.71 -11.53 0.02
C TRP A 530 17.80 -12.33 1.32
N VAL A 531 18.50 -13.45 1.32
CA VAL A 531 18.84 -14.20 2.54
C VAL A 531 19.75 -13.38 3.45
N ALA A 532 20.73 -12.66 2.89
CA ALA A 532 21.59 -11.76 3.66
C ALA A 532 20.79 -10.59 4.26
N VAL A 533 19.90 -9.97 3.48
CA VAL A 533 18.98 -8.94 3.98
C VAL A 533 18.11 -9.52 5.11
N GLY A 534 17.57 -10.73 4.94
CA GLY A 534 16.82 -11.42 5.98
C GLY A 534 17.62 -11.64 7.27
N ALA A 535 18.86 -12.12 7.17
CA ALA A 535 19.73 -12.30 8.33
C ALA A 535 20.04 -10.97 9.06
N CYS A 536 20.20 -9.87 8.32
CA CYS A 536 20.34 -8.53 8.92
C CYS A 536 19.06 -8.07 9.63
N PHE A 537 17.88 -8.33 9.05
CA PHE A 537 16.60 -8.06 9.71
C PHE A 537 16.41 -8.90 10.98
N PHE A 538 16.89 -10.14 11.00
CA PHE A 538 16.86 -10.99 12.19
C PHE A 538 17.75 -10.39 13.29
N MET A 539 18.97 -9.98 12.94
CA MET A 539 19.88 -9.30 13.86
C MET A 539 19.29 -7.99 14.40
N LEU A 540 18.57 -7.23 13.56
CA LEU A 540 17.85 -6.02 13.97
C LEU A 540 16.70 -6.32 14.94
N SER A 541 15.89 -7.34 14.66
CA SER A 541 14.81 -7.80 15.55
C SER A 541 15.32 -8.06 16.96
N ASP A 542 16.41 -8.82 17.07
CA ASP A 542 16.94 -9.23 18.37
C ASP A 542 17.65 -8.08 19.08
N ALA A 543 18.27 -7.16 18.34
CA ALA A 543 18.80 -5.92 18.91
C ALA A 543 17.68 -5.05 19.51
N LEU A 544 16.55 -4.91 18.81
CA LEU A 544 15.38 -4.18 19.31
C LEU A 544 14.77 -4.86 20.53
N LEU A 545 14.63 -6.19 20.50
CA LEU A 545 14.12 -6.99 21.63
C LEU A 545 15.01 -6.84 22.86
N ALA A 546 16.33 -6.97 22.70
CA ALA A 546 17.29 -6.85 23.79
C ALA A 546 17.34 -5.43 24.36
N THR A 547 17.27 -4.40 23.50
CA THR A 547 17.21 -2.99 23.93
C THR A 547 15.96 -2.75 24.78
N ASN A 548 14.79 -3.15 24.28
CA ASN A 548 13.52 -3.01 24.98
C ASN A 548 13.50 -3.75 26.33
N ARG A 549 14.18 -4.90 26.41
CA ARG A 549 14.18 -5.75 27.60
C ARG A 549 15.18 -5.32 28.67
N PHE A 550 16.37 -4.89 28.27
CA PHE A 550 17.50 -4.74 29.18
C PHE A 550 17.99 -3.31 29.36
N VAL A 551 17.62 -2.37 28.46
CA VAL A 551 18.17 -1.00 28.49
C VAL A 551 17.08 0.02 28.73
N MET A 552 16.11 0.11 27.81
CA MET A 552 15.03 1.08 27.89
C MET A 552 13.81 0.61 27.10
N PRO A 553 12.59 0.89 27.56
CA PRO A 553 11.39 0.56 26.81
C PRO A 553 11.35 1.33 25.48
N LEU A 554 11.05 0.62 24.39
CA LEU A 554 10.88 1.20 23.06
C LEU A 554 9.39 1.40 22.75
N PRO A 555 8.96 2.58 22.26
CA PRO A 555 7.60 2.78 21.78
C PRO A 555 7.26 1.76 20.69
N LEU A 556 6.13 1.05 20.84
CA LEU A 556 5.69 -0.01 19.92
C LEU A 556 6.76 -1.10 19.71
N ALA A 557 7.54 -1.46 20.73
CA ALA A 557 8.60 -2.48 20.62
C ALA A 557 8.13 -3.77 19.93
N SER A 558 6.97 -4.30 20.33
CA SER A 558 6.39 -5.53 19.74
C SER A 558 6.15 -5.42 18.23
N LEU A 559 5.75 -4.23 17.73
CA LEU A 559 5.59 -3.97 16.30
C LEU A 559 6.92 -4.11 15.58
N TRP A 560 7.95 -3.40 16.04
CA TRP A 560 9.25 -3.34 15.36
C TRP A 560 10.00 -4.66 15.42
N VAL A 561 9.97 -5.33 16.59
CA VAL A 561 10.59 -6.65 16.78
C VAL A 561 9.94 -7.67 15.85
N LEU A 562 8.62 -7.83 15.90
CA LEU A 562 7.95 -8.86 15.09
C LEU A 562 7.93 -8.54 13.60
N ALA A 563 7.79 -7.27 13.20
CA ALA A 563 7.86 -6.88 11.79
C ALA A 563 9.22 -7.25 11.19
N THR A 564 10.33 -6.91 11.89
CA THR A 564 11.68 -7.23 11.41
C THR A 564 11.96 -8.73 11.47
N TYR A 565 11.49 -9.44 12.50
CA TYR A 565 11.57 -10.90 12.61
C TYR A 565 10.85 -11.63 11.47
N TYR A 566 9.59 -11.28 11.19
CA TYR A 566 8.84 -11.97 10.13
C TYR A 566 9.36 -11.62 8.73
N VAL A 567 9.80 -10.38 8.49
CA VAL A 567 10.52 -10.04 7.25
C VAL A 567 11.77 -10.91 7.11
N ALA A 568 12.53 -11.11 8.18
CA ALA A 568 13.70 -11.99 8.17
C ALA A 568 13.33 -13.42 7.77
N GLN A 569 12.34 -14.00 8.44
CA GLN A 569 11.88 -15.37 8.19
C GLN A 569 11.34 -15.55 6.77
N ILE A 570 10.50 -14.63 6.29
CA ILE A 570 9.94 -14.67 4.93
C ILE A 570 11.06 -14.62 3.89
N LEU A 571 12.03 -13.70 4.03
CA LEU A 571 13.14 -13.57 3.09
C LEU A 571 14.04 -14.81 3.08
N ILE A 572 14.37 -15.35 4.26
CA ILE A 572 15.19 -16.58 4.37
C ILE A 572 14.45 -17.76 3.73
N VAL A 573 13.21 -18.01 4.12
CA VAL A 573 12.42 -19.16 3.65
C VAL A 573 12.17 -19.12 2.14
N ARG A 574 11.92 -17.92 1.60
CA ARG A 574 11.63 -17.72 0.19
C ARG A 574 12.86 -17.86 -0.71
N HIS A 575 14.02 -17.41 -0.23
CA HIS A 575 15.21 -17.24 -1.06
C HIS A 575 16.40 -18.16 -0.68
N ALA A 576 16.33 -18.90 0.43
CA ALA A 576 17.41 -19.81 0.81
C ALA A 576 17.62 -20.88 -0.26
N ARG A 577 16.53 -21.51 -0.72
CA ARG A 577 16.58 -22.50 -1.80
C ARG A 577 16.58 -21.77 -3.14
N PRO A 578 17.59 -21.98 -4.01
CA PRO A 578 17.57 -21.46 -5.38
C PRO A 578 16.28 -21.88 -6.11
N ALA A 579 15.82 -21.04 -7.04
CA ALA A 579 14.77 -21.47 -7.96
C ALA A 579 15.32 -22.64 -8.80
N ALA A 580 14.54 -23.73 -8.90
CA ALA A 580 14.88 -24.88 -9.72
C ALA A 580 14.77 -24.53 -11.21
#